data_AF-A0A6N7D3M6-F1
#
_entry.id   AF-A0A6N7D3M6-F1
#
_cell.length_a   1.000
_cell.length_b   1.000
_cell.length_c   1.000
_cell.angle_alpha   90.00
_cell.angle_beta   90.00
_cell.angle_gamma   90.00
#
_symmetry.space_group_name_H-M   'P 1'
#
loop_
_entity.id
_entity.type
_entity.pdbx_description
1 polymer ?
#
loop_
_entity_poly.entity_id
_entity_poly.type
_entity_poly.pdbx_seq_one_letter_code
_entity_poly.pdbx_strand_id
1 'polypeptide(L)'
;MARPNPLATYRAKRDFRRTLEPAEGGEAGGDVLRYVIQKHWASRLHYDLRLEIDGAMKSWAVPKGPSLDPADKRMAVQVEDHPIAYNRLEGQIPAGQYGAGRVIVWDSGSWAPEGDPAEGYRKGKLKFTLHGHKLQGGWTLVRMHGRGSEKQPPWLLIKERDGFDRPAGEYSVVEALPDSVSGLNTPPPTSPKRLAAANDKPILPAFSHGRAAALPESLSPQLALLASEPPREAQDWLYELKFDGYRLLARRDGSQVQLITRNGHDWTHRLPALAREVARLPLRCGWLDGEIVVQDERGAPDFQRLQNAFEGERTETHRLLPLRPAVRRRRGPARPAAG
;
A
#
# COMPACT_ATOMS: atom_id res chain seq x y z
N MET A 1 10.78 -42.86 2.06
CA MET A 1 9.65 -42.27 1.31
C MET A 1 10.19 -41.07 0.53
N ALA A 2 9.96 -41.00 -0.78
CA ALA A 2 10.38 -39.84 -1.58
C ALA A 2 9.68 -38.56 -1.06
N ARG A 3 10.41 -37.46 -0.91
CA ARG A 3 9.82 -36.17 -0.52
C ARG A 3 8.78 -35.77 -1.59
N PRO A 4 7.58 -35.31 -1.20
CA PRO A 4 6.57 -34.86 -2.16
C PRO A 4 7.13 -33.72 -3.02
N ASN A 5 6.90 -33.76 -4.33
CA ASN A 5 7.40 -32.76 -5.26
C ASN A 5 6.68 -31.41 -5.03
N PRO A 6 7.36 -30.37 -4.50
CA PRO A 6 6.72 -29.10 -4.15
C PRO A 6 6.16 -28.35 -5.37
N LEU A 7 6.71 -28.60 -6.56
CA LEU A 7 6.31 -27.91 -7.81
C LEU A 7 5.20 -28.63 -8.57
N ALA A 8 4.65 -29.72 -8.05
CA ALA A 8 3.65 -30.53 -8.77
C ALA A 8 2.40 -29.73 -9.15
N THR A 9 1.81 -29.02 -8.18
CA THR A 9 0.62 -28.15 -8.42
C THR A 9 0.96 -26.97 -9.32
N TYR A 10 2.18 -26.41 -9.19
CA TYR A 10 2.65 -25.34 -10.05
C TYR A 10 2.65 -25.75 -11.51
N ARG A 11 3.32 -26.87 -11.83
CA ARG A 11 3.45 -27.41 -13.19
C ARG A 11 2.10 -27.79 -13.79
N ALA A 12 1.19 -28.35 -12.99
CA ALA A 12 -0.14 -28.75 -13.45
C ALA A 12 -1.02 -27.56 -13.92
N LYS A 13 -0.75 -26.35 -13.44
CA LYS A 13 -1.57 -25.15 -13.75
C LYS A 13 -1.06 -24.30 -14.91
N ARG A 14 0.10 -24.61 -15.51
CA ARG A 14 0.72 -23.77 -16.56
C ARG A 14 0.91 -24.54 -17.87
N ASP A 15 0.79 -23.83 -18.99
CA ASP A 15 1.27 -24.31 -20.29
C ASP A 15 2.57 -23.58 -20.66
N PHE A 16 3.71 -24.21 -20.40
CA PHE A 16 5.06 -23.65 -20.62
C PHE A 16 5.40 -23.39 -22.09
N ARG A 17 4.57 -23.84 -23.04
CA ARG A 17 4.72 -23.45 -24.46
C ARG A 17 4.16 -22.07 -24.75
N ARG A 18 3.37 -21.52 -23.81
CA ARG A 18 2.64 -20.26 -23.97
C ARG A 18 3.07 -19.19 -22.98
N THR A 19 3.52 -19.57 -21.79
CA THR A 19 3.97 -18.62 -20.77
C THR A 19 5.48 -18.41 -20.80
N LEU A 20 5.94 -17.25 -20.34
CA LEU A 20 7.37 -16.95 -20.11
C LEU A 20 7.86 -17.50 -18.76
N GLU A 21 6.98 -18.13 -17.99
CA GLU A 21 7.30 -18.70 -16.68
C GLU A 21 8.21 -19.94 -16.79
N PRO A 22 9.23 -20.09 -15.93
CA PRO A 22 10.11 -21.26 -15.94
C PRO A 22 9.40 -22.50 -15.40
N ALA A 23 9.60 -23.66 -16.05
CA ALA A 23 9.03 -24.94 -15.59
C ALA A 23 9.74 -25.52 -14.35
N GLU A 24 11.04 -25.21 -14.22
CA GLU A 24 11.91 -25.67 -13.15
C GLU A 24 13.18 -24.81 -13.04
N GLY A 25 14.08 -25.20 -12.14
CA GLY A 25 15.41 -24.63 -12.03
C GLY A 25 15.50 -23.40 -11.13
N GLY A 26 16.72 -22.85 -11.10
CA GLY A 26 17.18 -21.85 -10.16
C GLY A 26 18.02 -22.51 -9.07
N GLU A 27 19.21 -21.95 -8.83
CA GLU A 27 20.09 -22.42 -7.76
C GLU A 27 19.64 -21.82 -6.43
N ALA A 28 19.43 -22.71 -5.44
CA ALA A 28 19.30 -22.32 -4.05
C ALA A 28 20.47 -21.42 -3.65
N GLY A 29 20.21 -20.42 -2.82
CA GLY A 29 21.22 -19.41 -2.48
C GLY A 29 22.39 -19.89 -1.60
N GLY A 30 22.63 -21.21 -1.52
CA GLY A 30 23.60 -21.80 -0.60
C GLY A 30 23.20 -21.54 0.85
N ASP A 31 24.11 -20.96 1.63
CA ASP A 31 23.87 -20.58 3.04
C ASP A 31 22.97 -19.34 3.19
N VAL A 32 22.64 -18.64 2.09
CA VAL A 32 21.86 -17.40 2.11
C VAL A 32 20.52 -17.61 1.39
N LEU A 33 19.42 -17.62 2.13
CA LEU A 33 18.09 -17.80 1.57
C LEU A 33 17.62 -16.56 0.80
N ARG A 34 17.00 -16.76 -0.36
CA ARG A 34 16.51 -15.66 -1.21
C ARG A 34 15.04 -15.35 -0.98
N TYR A 35 14.69 -14.09 -1.15
CA TYR A 35 13.30 -13.66 -1.27
C TYR A 35 13.08 -12.79 -2.51
N VAL A 36 11.83 -12.75 -2.94
CA VAL A 36 11.38 -11.85 -3.99
C VAL A 36 9.98 -11.36 -3.67
N ILE A 37 9.69 -10.12 -4.04
CA ILE A 37 8.33 -9.59 -4.10
C ILE A 37 8.06 -9.16 -5.54
N GLN A 38 7.08 -9.79 -6.16
CA GLN A 38 6.65 -9.42 -7.50
C GLN A 38 5.37 -8.60 -7.43
N LYS A 39 5.31 -7.50 -8.16
CA LYS A 39 4.08 -6.72 -8.35
C LYS A 39 3.37 -7.24 -9.58
N HIS A 40 2.13 -7.64 -9.42
CA HIS A 40 1.39 -8.42 -10.41
C HIS A 40 0.05 -7.76 -10.76
N TRP A 41 -0.04 -7.27 -11.99
CA TRP A 41 -1.26 -6.73 -12.60
C TRP A 41 -2.11 -7.84 -13.23
N ALA A 42 -2.63 -8.74 -12.38
CA ALA A 42 -3.57 -9.77 -12.83
C ALA A 42 -5.00 -9.19 -12.94
N SER A 43 -6.03 -10.02 -12.70
CA SER A 43 -7.41 -9.53 -12.54
C SER A 43 -7.53 -8.49 -11.41
N ARG A 44 -6.67 -8.59 -10.40
CA ARG A 44 -6.49 -7.60 -9.34
C ARG A 44 -5.01 -7.34 -9.16
N LEU A 45 -4.64 -6.07 -8.95
CA LEU A 45 -3.28 -5.74 -8.52
C LEU A 45 -3.02 -6.37 -7.16
N HIS A 46 -1.90 -7.07 -7.05
CA HIS A 46 -1.42 -7.64 -5.80
C HIS A 46 0.10 -7.77 -5.85
N TYR A 47 0.68 -8.11 -4.71
CA TYR A 47 2.11 -8.35 -4.56
C TYR A 47 2.33 -9.78 -4.12
N ASP A 48 3.08 -10.56 -4.90
CA ASP A 48 3.45 -11.92 -4.56
C ASP A 48 4.75 -11.92 -3.75
N LEU A 49 4.65 -12.14 -2.44
CA LEU A 49 5.80 -12.38 -1.56
C LEU A 49 6.21 -13.84 -1.66
N ARG A 50 7.50 -14.09 -1.90
CA ARG A 50 8.04 -15.44 -1.97
C ARG A 50 9.31 -15.59 -1.15
N LEU A 51 9.36 -16.64 -0.34
CA LEU A 51 10.49 -17.01 0.51
C LEU A 51 11.03 -18.39 0.11
N GLU A 52 12.33 -18.49 -0.10
CA GLU A 52 13.01 -19.77 -0.37
C GLU A 52 13.00 -20.67 0.88
N ILE A 53 12.30 -21.81 0.83
CA ILE A 53 12.27 -22.82 1.91
C ILE A 53 12.31 -24.21 1.27
N ASP A 54 13.24 -25.07 1.72
CA ASP A 54 13.43 -26.44 1.23
C ASP A 54 13.56 -26.56 -0.31
N GLY A 55 14.24 -25.59 -0.94
CA GLY A 55 14.52 -25.60 -2.39
C GLY A 55 13.36 -25.16 -3.28
N ALA A 56 12.31 -24.57 -2.70
CA ALA A 56 11.19 -23.98 -3.45
C ALA A 56 10.79 -22.61 -2.88
N MET A 57 10.11 -21.81 -3.69
CA MET A 57 9.63 -20.48 -3.29
C MET A 57 8.22 -20.60 -2.69
N LYS A 58 8.11 -20.69 -1.36
CA LYS A 58 6.83 -20.59 -0.66
C LYS A 58 6.25 -19.20 -0.92
N SER A 59 5.01 -19.14 -1.39
CA SER A 59 4.46 -17.93 -2.00
C SER A 59 3.13 -17.49 -1.37
N TRP A 60 2.97 -16.19 -1.23
CA TRP A 60 1.75 -15.56 -0.75
C TRP A 60 1.38 -14.34 -1.60
N ALA A 61 0.12 -14.27 -2.02
CA ALA A 61 -0.46 -13.07 -2.61
C ALA A 61 -0.87 -12.09 -1.50
N VAL A 62 -0.34 -10.87 -1.55
CA VAL A 62 -0.58 -9.77 -0.62
C VAL A 62 -1.34 -8.66 -1.37
N PRO A 63 -2.69 -8.61 -1.29
CA PRO A 63 -3.49 -7.75 -2.17
C PRO A 63 -3.16 -6.26 -2.09
N LYS A 64 -2.94 -5.74 -0.88
CA LYS A 64 -2.60 -4.33 -0.67
C LYS A 64 -1.08 -4.06 -0.70
N GLY A 65 -0.26 -5.09 -0.89
CA GLY A 65 1.20 -5.03 -0.74
C GLY A 65 1.69 -4.91 0.71
N PRO A 66 3.02 -4.95 0.92
CA PRO A 66 3.65 -4.81 2.23
C PRO A 66 3.47 -3.40 2.82
N SER A 67 3.46 -3.30 4.15
CA SER A 67 3.47 -2.03 4.89
C SER A 67 4.68 -1.98 5.82
N LEU A 68 5.31 -0.82 5.94
CA LEU A 68 6.35 -0.59 6.95
C LEU A 68 5.77 -0.24 8.33
N ASP A 69 4.44 -0.19 8.47
CA ASP A 69 3.79 0.12 9.75
C ASP A 69 3.48 -1.18 10.52
N PRO A 70 4.02 -1.35 11.75
CA PRO A 70 3.73 -2.50 12.59
C PRO A 70 2.25 -2.64 12.98
N ALA A 71 1.46 -1.57 12.90
CA ALA A 71 0.02 -1.60 13.15
C ALA A 71 -0.79 -2.14 11.94
N ASP A 72 -0.24 -2.05 10.72
CA ASP A 72 -0.89 -2.50 9.49
C ASP A 72 -0.68 -4.01 9.28
N LYS A 73 -1.65 -4.82 9.71
CA LYS A 73 -1.62 -6.27 9.48
C LYS A 73 -2.08 -6.58 8.05
N ARG A 74 -1.14 -6.91 7.17
CA ARG A 74 -1.43 -7.16 5.75
C ARG A 74 -1.85 -8.61 5.53
N MET A 75 -3.03 -8.80 4.94
CA MET A 75 -3.50 -10.13 4.53
C MET A 75 -2.53 -10.73 3.49
N ALA A 76 -2.12 -11.97 3.70
CA ALA A 76 -1.25 -12.74 2.85
C ALA A 76 -1.89 -14.11 2.56
N VAL A 77 -2.42 -14.27 1.35
CA VAL A 77 -3.10 -15.50 0.93
C VAL A 77 -2.08 -16.45 0.36
N GLN A 78 -1.95 -17.62 0.95
CA GLN A 78 -1.01 -18.62 0.49
C GLN A 78 -1.39 -19.15 -0.91
N VAL A 79 -0.41 -19.23 -1.81
CA VAL A 79 -0.58 -19.76 -3.18
C VAL A 79 0.42 -20.90 -3.44
N GLU A 80 0.47 -21.43 -4.66
CA GLU A 80 1.39 -22.53 -5.00
C GLU A 80 2.86 -22.15 -4.81
N ASP A 81 3.69 -23.15 -4.54
CA ASP A 81 5.14 -22.99 -4.55
C ASP A 81 5.63 -22.69 -5.98
N HIS A 82 6.66 -21.86 -6.10
CA HIS A 82 7.27 -21.51 -7.39
C HIS A 82 8.73 -22.00 -7.47
N PRO A 83 9.27 -22.28 -8.68
CA PRO A 83 10.68 -22.59 -8.84
C PRO A 83 11.54 -21.34 -8.55
N ILE A 84 12.78 -21.52 -8.11
CA ILE A 84 13.69 -20.41 -7.78
C ILE A 84 13.99 -19.54 -9.01
N ALA A 85 14.03 -20.12 -10.21
CA ALA A 85 14.19 -19.39 -11.46
C ALA A 85 13.09 -18.33 -11.68
N TYR A 86 11.92 -18.52 -11.07
CA TYR A 86 10.79 -17.58 -11.16
C TYR A 86 11.11 -16.19 -10.59
N ASN A 87 12.10 -16.09 -9.72
CA ASN A 87 12.47 -14.86 -9.03
C ASN A 87 12.92 -13.73 -9.98
N ARG A 88 13.27 -14.06 -11.23
CA ARG A 88 13.72 -13.11 -12.25
C ARG A 88 12.64 -12.77 -13.29
N LEU A 89 11.45 -13.34 -13.16
CA LEU A 89 10.40 -13.14 -14.15
C LEU A 89 9.89 -11.70 -14.11
N GLU A 90 10.01 -11.03 -15.25
CA GLU A 90 9.35 -9.77 -15.58
C GLU A 90 8.75 -9.85 -16.98
N GLY A 91 7.65 -9.13 -17.20
CA GLY A 91 7.00 -9.02 -18.49
C GLY A 91 5.50 -9.27 -18.44
N GLN A 92 4.94 -9.70 -19.56
CA GLN A 92 3.51 -9.94 -19.72
C GLN A 92 3.22 -11.44 -19.77
N ILE A 93 2.45 -11.95 -18.80
CA ILE A 93 1.87 -13.29 -18.85
C ILE A 93 0.63 -13.24 -19.76
N PRO A 94 0.54 -14.08 -20.81
CA PRO A 94 -0.54 -13.99 -21.79
C PRO A 94 -1.92 -14.23 -21.22
N ALA A 95 -2.93 -13.61 -21.82
CA ALA A 95 -4.33 -13.81 -21.47
C ALA A 95 -4.74 -15.29 -21.56
N GLY A 96 -5.55 -15.74 -20.60
CA GLY A 96 -6.01 -17.12 -20.49
C GLY A 96 -5.01 -18.09 -19.86
N GLN A 97 -3.80 -17.64 -19.50
CA GLN A 97 -2.89 -18.38 -18.63
C GLN A 97 -3.21 -18.11 -17.15
N TYR A 98 -2.82 -19.05 -16.28
CA TYR A 98 -2.91 -18.85 -14.84
C TYR A 98 -1.95 -17.73 -14.43
N GLY A 99 -2.46 -16.69 -13.76
CA GLY A 99 -1.67 -15.49 -13.47
C GLY A 99 -1.49 -14.58 -14.69
N ALA A 100 -2.40 -14.57 -15.66
CA ALA A 100 -2.36 -13.60 -16.76
C ALA A 100 -2.31 -12.16 -16.24
N GLY A 101 -1.37 -11.37 -16.75
CA GLY A 101 -1.10 -10.04 -16.24
C GLY A 101 0.34 -9.58 -16.48
N ARG A 102 0.58 -8.29 -16.31
CA ARG A 102 1.96 -7.77 -16.26
C ARG A 102 2.57 -8.16 -14.90
N VAL A 103 3.85 -8.47 -14.87
CA VAL A 103 4.63 -8.77 -13.65
C VAL A 103 5.95 -8.01 -13.70
N ILE A 104 6.35 -7.44 -12.56
CA ILE A 104 7.71 -6.94 -12.32
C ILE A 104 8.26 -7.51 -11.00
N VAL A 105 9.59 -7.55 -10.88
CA VAL A 105 10.31 -7.76 -9.62
C VAL A 105 10.33 -6.43 -8.87
N TRP A 106 9.40 -6.26 -7.93
CA TRP A 106 9.24 -5.02 -7.18
C TRP A 106 10.28 -4.89 -6.06
N ASP A 107 10.67 -5.98 -5.41
CA ASP A 107 11.77 -6.01 -4.46
C ASP A 107 12.44 -7.38 -4.50
N SER A 108 13.74 -7.44 -4.19
CA SER A 108 14.47 -8.70 -4.12
C SER A 108 15.68 -8.56 -3.19
N GLY A 109 16.12 -9.70 -2.66
CA GLY A 109 17.26 -9.73 -1.75
C GLY A 109 17.40 -11.07 -1.05
N SER A 110 18.06 -11.04 0.11
CA SER A 110 18.16 -12.18 1.01
C SER A 110 17.24 -12.03 2.21
N TRP A 111 16.91 -13.14 2.84
CA TRP A 111 16.18 -13.16 4.09
C TRP A 111 16.82 -14.13 5.09
N ALA A 112 16.66 -13.83 6.38
CA ALA A 112 17.19 -14.63 7.47
C ALA A 112 16.05 -15.05 8.42
N PRO A 113 15.71 -16.35 8.51
CA PRO A 113 14.71 -16.83 9.46
C PRO A 113 15.24 -16.79 10.90
N GLU A 114 14.34 -16.53 11.85
CA GLU A 114 14.57 -16.83 13.26
C GLU A 114 14.22 -18.30 13.51
N GLY A 115 15.27 -19.14 13.62
CA GLY A 115 15.13 -20.59 13.78
C GLY A 115 14.97 -21.34 12.44
N ASP A 116 14.43 -22.57 12.51
CA ASP A 116 14.22 -23.40 11.32
C ASP A 116 13.02 -22.88 10.49
N PRO A 117 13.22 -22.48 9.22
CA PRO A 117 12.16 -21.93 8.39
C PRO A 117 11.09 -22.96 8.01
N ALA A 118 11.46 -24.22 7.79
CA ALA A 118 10.51 -25.28 7.45
C ALA A 118 9.61 -25.62 8.65
N GLU A 119 10.16 -25.60 9.86
CA GLU A 119 9.39 -25.76 11.10
C GLU A 119 8.45 -24.58 11.35
N GLY A 120 8.94 -23.34 11.23
CA GLY A 120 8.13 -22.13 11.41
C GLY A 120 6.95 -22.06 10.43
N TYR A 121 7.20 -22.38 9.16
CA TYR A 121 6.16 -22.48 8.14
C TYR A 121 5.10 -23.53 8.48
N ARG A 122 5.52 -24.71 8.94
CA ARG A 122 4.60 -25.80 9.35
C ARG A 122 3.76 -25.39 10.56
N LYS A 123 4.36 -24.75 11.56
CA LYS A 123 3.67 -24.22 12.75
C LYS A 123 2.76 -23.04 12.44
N GLY A 124 2.94 -22.38 11.29
CA GLY A 124 2.14 -21.21 10.92
C GLY A 124 2.66 -19.90 11.50
N LYS A 125 3.95 -19.83 11.86
CA LYS A 125 4.59 -18.62 12.35
C LYS A 125 6.03 -18.56 11.86
N LEU A 126 6.32 -17.61 10.99
CA LEU A 126 7.65 -17.29 10.50
C LEU A 126 8.01 -15.90 10.99
N LYS A 127 9.11 -15.79 11.74
CA LYS A 127 9.72 -14.51 12.07
C LYS A 127 11.06 -14.45 11.34
N PHE A 128 11.34 -13.33 10.70
CA PHE A 128 12.49 -13.23 9.81
C PHE A 128 12.91 -11.79 9.55
N THR A 129 14.13 -11.62 9.06
CA THR A 129 14.67 -10.33 8.60
C THR A 129 14.78 -10.33 7.08
N LEU A 130 14.35 -9.24 6.44
CA LEU A 130 14.57 -8.99 5.02
C LEU A 130 15.76 -8.06 4.81
N HIS A 131 16.55 -8.36 3.77
CA HIS A 131 17.65 -7.55 3.28
C HIS A 131 17.49 -7.35 1.77
N GLY A 132 16.59 -6.45 1.37
CA GLY A 132 16.46 -6.04 -0.02
C GLY A 132 16.54 -4.55 -0.23
N HIS A 133 16.13 -4.14 -1.42
CA HIS A 133 16.27 -2.78 -1.91
C HIS A 133 15.24 -1.85 -1.27
N LYS A 134 14.02 -2.36 -1.08
CA LYS A 134 12.90 -1.58 -0.55
C LYS A 134 12.51 -2.01 0.86
N LEU A 135 12.47 -3.31 1.11
CA LEU A 135 12.12 -3.85 2.42
C LEU A 135 13.38 -4.28 3.17
N GLN A 136 13.48 -3.76 4.40
CA GLN A 136 14.57 -4.05 5.32
C GLN A 136 14.00 -4.32 6.72
N GLY A 137 14.77 -5.00 7.55
CA GLY A 137 14.44 -5.25 8.94
C GLY A 137 13.58 -6.50 9.16
N GLY A 138 13.10 -6.68 10.38
CA GLY A 138 12.26 -7.75 10.88
C GLY A 138 10.80 -7.68 10.43
N TRP A 139 10.27 -8.86 10.17
CA TRP A 139 8.91 -9.15 9.72
C TRP A 139 8.41 -10.45 10.37
N THR A 140 7.10 -10.57 10.46
CA THR A 140 6.44 -11.80 10.88
C THR A 140 5.31 -12.16 9.91
N LEU A 141 5.28 -13.43 9.51
CA LEU A 141 4.13 -14.08 8.86
C LEU A 141 3.45 -15.01 9.87
N VAL A 142 2.18 -14.76 10.19
CA VAL A 142 1.37 -15.62 11.07
C VAL A 142 0.15 -16.16 10.35
N ARG A 143 -0.03 -17.48 10.34
CA ARG A 143 -1.23 -18.14 9.84
C ARG A 143 -2.35 -18.01 10.86
N MET A 144 -3.51 -17.54 10.42
CA MET A 144 -4.69 -17.45 11.27
C MET A 144 -5.22 -18.86 11.59
N HIS A 145 -5.78 -19.02 12.79
CA HIS A 145 -6.52 -20.22 13.15
C HIS A 145 -7.98 -20.02 12.75
N GLY A 146 -8.53 -20.87 11.88
CA GLY A 146 -9.87 -20.71 11.33
C GLY A 146 -10.99 -21.00 12.35
N ARG A 147 -12.13 -20.30 12.21
CA ARG A 147 -13.45 -20.79 12.65
C ARG A 147 -14.19 -21.28 11.40
N GLY A 148 -14.07 -22.57 11.05
CA GLY A 148 -14.84 -23.19 9.95
C GLY A 148 -14.12 -23.38 8.61
N SER A 149 -14.87 -23.90 7.61
CA SER A 149 -14.49 -24.70 6.42
C SER A 149 -13.58 -24.07 5.34
N GLU A 150 -12.63 -23.23 5.69
CA GLU A 150 -11.63 -22.75 4.73
C GLU A 150 -10.55 -23.82 4.50
N LYS A 151 -10.32 -24.22 3.24
CA LYS A 151 -9.32 -25.25 2.88
C LYS A 151 -7.89 -24.86 3.27
N GLN A 152 -7.57 -23.56 3.34
CA GLN A 152 -6.36 -23.03 3.98
C GLN A 152 -6.64 -21.63 4.57
N PRO A 153 -6.47 -21.43 5.88
CA PRO A 153 -6.71 -20.13 6.51
C PRO A 153 -5.63 -19.12 6.09
N PRO A 154 -5.98 -17.83 5.95
CA PRO A 154 -5.06 -16.83 5.45
C PRO A 154 -3.95 -16.51 6.47
N TRP A 155 -2.86 -15.93 5.98
CA TRP A 155 -1.76 -15.43 6.79
C TRP A 155 -1.84 -13.91 6.95
N LEU A 156 -1.15 -13.39 7.97
CA LEU A 156 -0.91 -11.98 8.17
C LEU A 156 0.58 -11.70 8.09
N LEU A 157 0.97 -10.79 7.20
CA LEU A 157 2.31 -10.20 7.12
C LEU A 157 2.33 -8.92 7.97
N ILE A 158 3.28 -8.84 8.90
CA ILE A 158 3.37 -7.77 9.90
C ILE A 158 4.82 -7.30 9.97
N LYS A 159 5.04 -5.98 9.94
CA LYS A 159 6.36 -5.37 10.15
C LYS A 159 6.70 -5.36 11.64
N GLU A 160 7.94 -5.69 11.99
CA GLU A 160 8.44 -5.57 13.38
C GLU A 160 8.90 -4.15 13.70
N ARG A 161 8.87 -3.77 14.98
CA ARG A 161 9.42 -2.50 15.47
C ARG A 161 10.94 -2.65 15.63
N ASP A 162 11.71 -2.04 14.73
CA ASP A 162 13.16 -2.28 14.64
C ASP A 162 13.96 -1.10 14.07
N GLY A 163 13.33 0.06 13.89
CA GLY A 163 13.97 1.26 13.36
C GLY A 163 13.98 1.36 11.83
N PHE A 164 13.52 0.33 11.12
CA PHE A 164 13.12 0.41 9.70
C PHE A 164 11.61 0.58 9.51
N ASP A 165 10.83 0.39 10.59
CA ASP A 165 9.41 0.66 10.60
C ASP A 165 9.09 2.15 10.37
N ARG A 166 7.97 2.40 9.69
CA ARG A 166 7.44 3.73 9.43
C ARG A 166 5.91 3.68 9.51
N PRO A 167 5.25 4.63 10.20
CA PRO A 167 3.80 4.70 10.21
C PRO A 167 3.24 4.78 8.79
N ALA A 168 2.16 4.03 8.48
CA ALA A 168 1.47 4.07 7.19
C ALA A 168 0.79 5.43 7.02
N GLY A 169 0.41 5.99 8.17
CA GLY A 169 0.09 7.38 8.39
C GLY A 169 1.24 8.36 8.17
N GLU A 170 2.40 7.99 7.63
CA GLU A 170 3.51 8.89 7.21
C GLU A 170 4.13 8.47 5.87
N TYR A 171 4.33 7.17 5.65
CA TYR A 171 5.05 6.64 4.49
C TYR A 171 4.44 5.34 3.96
N SER A 172 4.12 5.30 2.67
CA SER A 172 3.67 4.11 1.95
C SER A 172 4.76 3.65 0.99
N VAL A 173 5.39 2.49 1.28
CA VAL A 173 6.53 1.99 0.49
C VAL A 173 6.13 1.59 -0.93
N VAL A 174 4.91 1.06 -1.11
CA VAL A 174 4.38 0.63 -2.41
C VAL A 174 4.08 1.81 -3.34
N GLU A 175 3.77 2.98 -2.77
CA GLU A 175 3.58 4.23 -3.51
C GLU A 175 4.89 4.97 -3.75
N ALA A 176 5.75 5.03 -2.74
CA ALA A 176 7.01 5.77 -2.81
C ALA A 176 8.01 5.11 -3.78
N LEU A 177 7.99 3.77 -3.87
CA LEU A 177 8.94 3.00 -4.66
C LEU A 177 8.18 2.00 -5.57
N PRO A 178 7.47 2.46 -6.61
CA PRO A 178 6.55 1.61 -7.38
C PRO A 178 7.25 0.72 -8.43
N ASP A 179 8.47 1.06 -8.82
CA ASP A 179 9.14 0.54 -10.02
C ASP A 179 9.90 -0.77 -9.78
N SER A 180 10.39 -1.39 -10.85
CA SER A 180 11.18 -2.61 -10.77
C SER A 180 12.57 -2.38 -10.12
N VAL A 181 13.10 -3.42 -9.46
CA VAL A 181 14.51 -3.49 -9.01
C VAL A 181 15.38 -4.37 -9.91
N SER A 182 14.84 -4.88 -11.01
CA SER A 182 15.59 -5.73 -11.95
C SER A 182 16.79 -4.97 -12.53
N GLY A 183 17.94 -5.65 -12.56
CA GLY A 183 19.21 -5.07 -13.00
C GLY A 183 19.99 -4.34 -11.91
N LEU A 184 19.45 -4.20 -10.70
CA LEU A 184 20.19 -3.71 -9.54
C LEU A 184 20.98 -4.85 -8.87
N ASN A 185 22.16 -4.53 -8.35
CA ASN A 185 22.96 -5.49 -7.57
C ASN A 185 22.33 -5.75 -6.21
N THR A 186 22.41 -6.99 -5.72
CA THR A 186 21.89 -7.37 -4.40
C THR A 186 22.42 -6.45 -3.31
N PRO A 187 21.54 -5.86 -2.48
CA PRO A 187 21.97 -4.89 -1.48
C PRO A 187 22.66 -5.59 -0.31
N PRO A 188 23.72 -5.00 0.26
CA PRO A 188 24.34 -5.54 1.46
C PRO A 188 23.39 -5.44 2.67
N PRO A 189 23.54 -6.31 3.69
CA PRO A 189 22.81 -6.17 4.94
C PRO A 189 23.17 -4.82 5.59
N THR A 190 22.17 -3.96 5.78
CA THR A 190 22.34 -2.62 6.36
C THR A 190 21.73 -2.53 7.75
N SER A 191 22.36 -1.73 8.62
CA SER A 191 21.86 -1.40 9.97
C SER A 191 21.04 -0.11 9.93
N PRO A 192 20.00 0.04 10.78
CA PRO A 192 19.09 1.17 10.69
C PRO A 192 19.79 2.49 11.05
N LYS A 193 19.64 3.53 10.22
CA LYS A 193 19.92 4.92 10.59
C LYS A 193 18.60 5.63 10.89
N ARG A 194 18.37 5.93 12.18
CA ARG A 194 17.18 6.63 12.67
C ARG A 194 17.21 8.09 12.20
N LEU A 195 16.30 8.50 11.32
CA LEU A 195 15.97 9.91 11.12
C LEU A 195 15.11 10.37 12.31
N ALA A 196 15.57 11.41 13.00
CA ALA A 196 14.89 11.96 14.18
C ALA A 196 13.58 12.64 13.77
N ALA A 197 12.47 12.25 14.39
CA ALA A 197 11.19 12.94 14.27
C ALA A 197 11.26 14.28 15.02
N ALA A 198 10.95 15.38 14.34
CA ALA A 198 10.78 16.69 14.95
C ALA A 198 9.51 16.70 15.80
N ASN A 199 9.63 17.18 17.03
CA ASN A 199 8.61 17.07 18.07
C ASN A 199 8.06 18.47 18.39
N ASP A 200 6.99 18.88 17.71
CA ASP A 200 6.28 20.11 18.05
C ASP A 200 4.84 19.79 18.49
N LYS A 201 4.50 20.22 19.72
CA LYS A 201 3.16 20.12 20.29
C LYS A 201 2.29 21.25 19.72
N PRO A 202 1.05 20.98 19.27
CA PRO A 202 0.15 22.05 18.86
C PRO A 202 -0.62 22.64 20.06
N ILE A 203 -0.55 23.96 20.19
CA ILE A 203 -1.49 24.78 20.96
C ILE A 203 -2.51 25.33 19.95
N LEU A 204 -3.80 25.06 20.14
CA LEU A 204 -4.87 25.65 19.31
C LEU A 204 -5.42 26.92 19.97
N PRO A 205 -5.35 28.10 19.34
CA PRO A 205 -6.13 29.27 19.74
C PRO A 205 -7.48 29.35 19.00
N ALA A 206 -8.45 29.99 19.63
CA ALA A 206 -9.77 30.29 19.09
C ALA A 206 -9.69 31.15 17.80
N PHE A 207 -10.50 30.81 16.81
CA PHE A 207 -10.49 31.44 15.48
C PHE A 207 -10.88 32.93 15.53
N SER A 208 -9.88 33.82 15.47
CA SER A 208 -10.05 35.20 15.02
C SER A 208 -9.94 35.25 13.49
N HIS A 209 -10.64 36.19 12.83
CA HIS A 209 -10.52 36.43 11.39
C HIS A 209 -9.04 36.40 10.94
N GLY A 210 -8.71 35.47 10.04
CA GLY A 210 -7.34 35.25 9.60
C GLY A 210 -6.74 36.53 9.01
N ARG A 211 -5.51 36.86 9.40
CA ARG A 211 -4.74 37.93 8.74
C ARG A 211 -4.32 37.45 7.35
N ALA A 212 -4.43 38.34 6.36
CA ALA A 212 -3.91 38.06 5.03
C ALA A 212 -2.40 37.75 5.12
N ALA A 213 -1.98 36.65 4.51
CA ALA A 213 -0.61 36.19 4.47
C ALA A 213 -0.30 35.66 3.06
N ALA A 214 0.99 35.61 2.72
CA ALA A 214 1.44 34.99 1.48
C ALA A 214 1.08 33.49 1.48
N LEU A 215 0.78 32.93 0.30
CA LEU A 215 0.54 31.51 0.15
C LEU A 215 1.84 30.74 0.46
N PRO A 216 1.86 29.84 1.44
CA PRO A 216 3.06 29.06 1.75
C PRO A 216 3.54 28.24 0.54
N GLU A 217 4.85 28.16 0.35
CA GLU A 217 5.47 27.37 -0.72
C GLU A 217 5.27 25.86 -0.53
N SER A 218 5.17 25.42 0.72
CA SER A 218 4.90 24.03 1.09
C SER A 218 3.89 23.96 2.23
N LEU A 219 3.21 22.83 2.32
CA LEU A 219 2.31 22.49 3.42
C LEU A 219 2.51 21.02 3.76
N SER A 220 2.49 20.67 5.05
CA SER A 220 2.43 19.27 5.47
C SER A 220 0.97 18.82 5.58
N PRO A 221 0.65 17.56 5.23
CA PRO A 221 -0.70 17.04 5.42
C PRO A 221 -1.16 17.15 6.88
N GLN A 222 -2.43 17.50 7.08
CA GLN A 222 -3.13 17.53 8.35
C GLN A 222 -3.45 16.11 8.81
N LEU A 223 -2.52 15.52 9.56
CA LEU A 223 -2.66 14.15 10.05
C LEU A 223 -3.59 14.08 11.25
N ALA A 224 -4.40 13.02 11.28
CA ALA A 224 -5.17 12.69 12.47
C ALA A 224 -4.22 12.25 13.59
N LEU A 225 -4.52 12.67 14.81
CA LEU A 225 -3.84 12.16 16.00
C LEU A 225 -4.27 10.70 16.20
N LEU A 226 -3.29 9.79 16.29
CA LEU A 226 -3.56 8.39 16.57
C LEU A 226 -4.05 8.25 18.01
N ALA A 227 -5.27 7.75 18.18
CA ALA A 227 -5.87 7.44 19.48
C ALA A 227 -6.15 5.94 19.57
N SER A 228 -5.93 5.36 20.76
CA SER A 228 -6.19 3.94 21.03
C SER A 228 -7.67 3.63 21.22
N GLU A 229 -8.48 4.64 21.56
CA GLU A 229 -9.91 4.52 21.83
C GLU A 229 -10.67 5.69 21.17
N PRO A 230 -11.94 5.48 20.76
CA PRO A 230 -12.80 6.58 20.34
C PRO A 230 -13.01 7.60 21.46
N PRO A 231 -13.35 8.87 21.14
CA PRO A 231 -13.69 9.86 22.15
C PRO A 231 -14.85 9.40 23.05
N ARG A 232 -14.72 9.59 24.36
CA ARG A 232 -15.74 9.16 25.35
C ARG A 232 -17.04 9.96 25.24
N GLU A 233 -16.95 11.21 24.82
CA GLU A 233 -18.07 12.15 24.68
C GLU A 233 -18.58 12.13 23.24
N ALA A 234 -19.10 10.98 22.79
CA ALA A 234 -19.48 10.77 21.39
C ALA A 234 -20.48 11.80 20.83
N GLN A 235 -21.29 12.41 21.69
CA GLN A 235 -22.26 13.45 21.29
C GLN A 235 -21.61 14.75 20.77
N ASP A 236 -20.35 15.00 21.13
CA ASP A 236 -19.62 16.21 20.75
C ASP A 236 -18.82 16.04 19.44
N TRP A 237 -18.88 14.84 18.85
CA TRP A 237 -18.11 14.48 17.66
C TRP A 237 -19.01 14.19 16.46
N LEU A 238 -18.56 14.66 15.29
CA LEU A 238 -19.07 14.20 14.01
C LEU A 238 -18.16 13.09 13.50
N TYR A 239 -18.77 12.00 13.04
CA TYR A 239 -18.06 10.86 12.47
C TYR A 239 -18.18 10.91 10.96
N GLU A 240 -17.05 10.79 10.28
CA GLU A 240 -16.98 10.67 8.83
C GLU A 240 -16.47 9.28 8.44
N LEU A 241 -16.97 8.76 7.32
CA LEU A 241 -16.45 7.52 6.74
C LEU A 241 -15.00 7.74 6.34
N LYS A 242 -14.12 6.83 6.78
CA LYS A 242 -12.74 6.82 6.30
C LYS A 242 -12.74 6.47 4.81
N PHE A 243 -12.20 7.37 4.01
CA PHE A 243 -11.86 7.10 2.63
C PHE A 243 -10.50 6.39 2.58
N ASP A 244 -10.40 5.30 1.82
CA ASP A 244 -9.15 4.58 1.56
C ASP A 244 -8.66 4.96 0.15
N GLY A 245 -7.79 5.97 0.06
CA GLY A 245 -7.30 6.54 -1.18
C GLY A 245 -5.86 7.02 -1.10
N TYR A 246 -5.46 7.91 -2.02
CA TYR A 246 -4.14 8.54 -2.00
C TYR A 246 -4.24 9.97 -1.48
N ARG A 247 -3.53 10.26 -0.39
CA ARG A 247 -3.47 11.62 0.16
C ARG A 247 -2.68 12.54 -0.76
N LEU A 248 -3.32 13.64 -1.13
CA LEU A 248 -2.79 14.61 -2.07
C LEU A 248 -3.07 16.02 -1.57
N LEU A 249 -2.04 16.86 -1.63
CA LEU A 249 -2.11 18.28 -1.41
C LEU A 249 -2.28 18.99 -2.75
N ALA A 250 -3.36 19.75 -2.93
CA ALA A 250 -3.55 20.60 -4.09
C ALA A 250 -3.20 22.05 -3.73
N ARG A 251 -2.06 22.53 -4.23
CA ARG A 251 -1.69 23.95 -4.16
C ARG A 251 -2.33 24.67 -5.34
N ARG A 252 -3.11 25.70 -5.07
CA ARG A 252 -3.64 26.61 -6.09
C ARG A 252 -3.09 28.00 -5.87
N ASP A 253 -2.53 28.57 -6.92
CA ASP A 253 -2.05 29.95 -6.96
C ASP A 253 -2.59 30.63 -8.22
N GLY A 254 -3.74 31.30 -8.07
CA GLY A 254 -4.50 31.83 -9.21
C GLY A 254 -5.01 30.72 -10.13
N SER A 255 -4.43 30.64 -11.33
CA SER A 255 -4.73 29.62 -12.35
C SER A 255 -3.77 28.42 -12.29
N GLN A 256 -2.65 28.53 -11.58
CA GLN A 256 -1.69 27.44 -11.44
C GLN A 256 -2.18 26.46 -10.37
N VAL A 257 -2.13 25.16 -10.71
CA VAL A 257 -2.45 24.07 -9.79
C VAL A 257 -1.28 23.11 -9.75
N GLN A 258 -0.83 22.78 -8.54
CA GLN A 258 0.10 21.70 -8.31
C GLN A 258 -0.56 20.64 -7.43
N LEU A 259 -0.41 19.39 -7.81
CA LEU A 259 -0.93 18.22 -7.10
C LEU A 259 0.26 17.48 -6.51
N ILE A 260 0.48 17.65 -5.22
CA ILE A 260 1.66 17.19 -4.51
C ILE A 260 1.27 16.01 -3.63
N THR A 261 1.93 14.87 -3.80
CA THR A 261 1.68 13.71 -2.94
C THR A 261 2.09 14.01 -1.51
N ARG A 262 1.59 13.21 -0.58
CA ARG A 262 2.06 13.18 0.81
C ARG A 262 3.60 13.22 0.97
N ASN A 263 4.34 12.59 0.05
CA ASN A 263 5.80 12.51 0.10
C ASN A 263 6.51 13.66 -0.64
N GLY A 264 5.77 14.67 -1.12
CA GLY A 264 6.32 15.86 -1.78
C GLY A 264 6.54 15.72 -3.29
N HIS A 265 6.07 14.64 -3.93
CA HIS A 265 6.21 14.49 -5.38
C HIS A 265 5.11 15.23 -6.13
N ASP A 266 5.49 15.98 -7.17
CA ASP A 266 4.53 16.63 -8.06
C ASP A 266 3.92 15.62 -9.04
N TRP A 267 2.63 15.34 -8.87
CA TRP A 267 1.80 14.45 -9.68
C TRP A 267 0.84 15.20 -10.59
N THR A 268 1.00 16.51 -10.77
CA THR A 268 0.14 17.33 -11.64
C THR A 268 0.05 16.76 -13.05
N HIS A 269 1.18 16.33 -13.61
CA HIS A 269 1.27 15.72 -14.93
C HIS A 269 0.53 14.37 -15.03
N ARG A 270 0.44 13.61 -13.92
CA ARG A 270 -0.29 12.34 -13.88
C ARG A 270 -1.79 12.54 -13.73
N LEU A 271 -2.22 13.69 -13.22
CA LEU A 271 -3.60 13.98 -12.85
C LEU A 271 -4.16 15.26 -13.51
N PRO A 272 -4.07 15.40 -14.84
CA PRO A 272 -4.46 16.64 -15.53
C PRO A 272 -5.96 16.94 -15.44
N ALA A 273 -6.81 15.91 -15.31
CA ALA A 273 -8.25 16.09 -15.09
C ALA A 273 -8.53 16.70 -13.71
N LEU A 274 -7.90 16.15 -12.65
CA LEU A 274 -8.05 16.66 -11.29
C LEU A 274 -7.52 18.08 -11.16
N ALA A 275 -6.37 18.38 -11.78
CA ALA A 275 -5.79 19.73 -11.77
C ALA A 275 -6.76 20.76 -12.36
N ARG A 276 -7.44 20.42 -13.48
CA ARG A 276 -8.47 21.27 -14.09
C ARG A 276 -9.68 21.48 -13.18
N GLU A 277 -10.13 20.46 -12.48
CA GLU A 277 -11.26 20.59 -11.55
C GLU A 277 -10.90 21.44 -10.33
N VAL A 278 -9.71 21.29 -9.76
CA VAL A 278 -9.21 22.16 -8.68
C VAL A 278 -9.12 23.61 -9.14
N ALA A 279 -8.68 23.86 -10.39
CA ALA A 279 -8.64 25.20 -10.98
C ALA A 279 -10.03 25.83 -11.16
N ARG A 280 -11.12 25.04 -11.17
CA ARG A 280 -12.51 25.53 -11.26
C ARG A 280 -13.16 25.84 -9.92
N LEU A 281 -12.56 25.42 -8.81
CA LEU A 281 -13.10 25.71 -7.49
C LEU A 281 -13.20 27.23 -7.24
N PRO A 282 -14.14 27.72 -6.42
CA PRO A 282 -14.23 29.13 -6.06
C PRO A 282 -13.14 29.53 -5.03
N LEU A 283 -11.89 29.15 -5.28
CA LEU A 283 -10.71 29.41 -4.46
C LEU A 283 -9.72 30.25 -5.28
N ARG A 284 -9.24 31.40 -4.76
CA ARG A 284 -8.27 32.23 -5.49
C ARG A 284 -6.85 31.69 -5.37
N CYS A 285 -6.40 31.52 -4.13
CA CYS A 285 -5.11 30.94 -3.77
C CYS A 285 -5.31 30.13 -2.48
N GLY A 286 -4.65 28.99 -2.33
CA GLY A 286 -4.77 28.16 -1.14
C GLY A 286 -4.25 26.75 -1.33
N TRP A 287 -4.18 26.04 -0.21
CA TRP A 287 -3.90 24.61 -0.17
C TRP A 287 -5.18 23.85 0.16
N LEU A 288 -5.40 22.75 -0.54
CA LEU A 288 -6.39 21.75 -0.18
C LEU A 288 -5.63 20.49 0.22
N ASP A 289 -5.92 19.97 1.39
CA ASP A 289 -5.45 18.66 1.82
C ASP A 289 -6.62 17.69 1.78
N GLY A 290 -6.48 16.61 1.04
CA GLY A 290 -7.54 15.64 0.86
C GLY A 290 -7.06 14.31 0.33
N GLU A 291 -8.02 13.42 0.11
CA GLU A 291 -7.77 12.06 -0.33
C GLU A 291 -8.41 11.85 -1.71
N ILE A 292 -7.60 11.44 -2.68
CA ILE A 292 -8.10 11.03 -3.98
C ILE A 292 -8.66 9.63 -3.84
N VAL A 293 -9.94 9.49 -4.15
CA VAL A 293 -10.63 8.21 -4.22
C VAL A 293 -11.19 7.99 -5.62
N VAL A 294 -11.21 6.74 -6.03
CA VAL A 294 -12.08 6.29 -7.13
C VAL A 294 -13.29 5.64 -6.49
N GLN A 295 -14.48 6.00 -6.95
CA GLN A 295 -15.73 5.41 -6.48
C GLN A 295 -16.23 4.36 -7.47
N ASP A 296 -16.90 3.33 -6.96
CA ASP A 296 -17.66 2.38 -7.77
C ASP A 296 -19.02 2.96 -8.19
N GLU A 297 -19.83 2.17 -8.90
CA GLU A 297 -21.18 2.58 -9.36
C GLU A 297 -22.15 2.86 -8.20
N ARG A 298 -21.82 2.45 -6.98
CA ARG A 298 -22.60 2.66 -5.76
C ARG A 298 -22.06 3.80 -4.91
N GLY A 299 -20.99 4.47 -5.35
CA GLY A 299 -20.34 5.57 -4.65
C GLY A 299 -19.35 5.12 -3.56
N ALA A 300 -19.06 3.82 -3.45
CA ALA A 300 -18.13 3.30 -2.45
C ALA A 300 -16.67 3.45 -2.93
N PRO A 301 -15.70 3.75 -2.05
CA PRO A 301 -14.29 3.86 -2.44
C PRO A 301 -13.75 2.50 -2.93
N ASP A 302 -13.22 2.49 -4.15
CA ASP A 302 -12.55 1.36 -4.78
C ASP A 302 -11.05 1.68 -4.91
N PHE A 303 -10.32 1.37 -3.85
CA PHE A 303 -8.86 1.56 -3.79
C PHE A 303 -8.13 0.76 -4.87
N GLN A 304 -8.69 -0.37 -5.30
CA GLN A 304 -8.06 -1.22 -6.32
C GLN A 304 -8.12 -0.56 -7.70
N ARG A 305 -9.27 0.04 -8.05
CA ARG A 305 -9.39 0.87 -9.27
C ARG A 305 -8.48 2.08 -9.21
N LEU A 306 -8.35 2.71 -8.05
CA LEU A 306 -7.42 3.82 -7.84
C LEU A 306 -5.98 3.38 -8.17
N GLN A 307 -5.48 2.29 -7.57
CA GLN A 307 -4.14 1.78 -7.84
C GLN A 307 -3.91 1.50 -9.33
N ASN A 308 -4.85 0.82 -9.99
CA ASN A 308 -4.78 0.52 -11.42
C ASN A 308 -4.75 1.79 -12.29
N ALA A 309 -5.50 2.84 -11.92
CA ALA A 309 -5.56 4.09 -12.66
C ALA A 309 -4.24 4.88 -12.63
N PHE A 310 -3.46 4.77 -11.55
CA PHE A 310 -2.15 5.40 -11.45
C PHE A 310 -1.01 4.63 -12.15
N GLU A 311 -1.28 3.39 -12.57
CA GLU A 311 -0.28 2.47 -13.14
C GLU A 311 -0.51 2.15 -14.63
N GLY A 312 -1.63 2.62 -15.19
CA GLY A 312 -1.91 2.65 -16.62
C GLY A 312 -1.89 4.10 -17.16
N GLU A 313 -1.51 4.28 -18.44
CA GLU A 313 -1.39 5.59 -19.11
C GLU A 313 -2.72 6.36 -19.32
N ARG A 314 -3.80 6.03 -18.60
CA ARG A 314 -5.15 6.59 -18.83
C ARG A 314 -5.78 7.16 -17.56
N THR A 315 -5.32 8.34 -17.14
CA THR A 315 -5.91 9.13 -16.05
C THR A 315 -7.03 10.09 -16.49
N GLU A 316 -7.55 9.96 -17.72
CA GLU A 316 -8.45 10.95 -18.32
C GLU A 316 -9.90 10.98 -17.76
N THR A 317 -10.31 10.03 -16.92
CA THR A 317 -11.74 9.86 -16.55
C THR A 317 -12.13 10.19 -15.11
N HIS A 318 -11.25 10.75 -14.28
CA HIS A 318 -11.60 11.05 -12.89
C HIS A 318 -12.36 12.38 -12.76
N ARG A 319 -13.68 12.29 -12.58
CA ARG A 319 -14.58 13.42 -12.31
C ARG A 319 -14.77 13.58 -10.81
N LEU A 320 -14.51 14.77 -10.27
CA LEU A 320 -15.05 15.15 -8.95
C LEU A 320 -16.55 15.42 -9.13
N LEU A 321 -17.39 14.75 -8.33
CA LEU A 321 -18.75 15.23 -8.10
C LEU A 321 -18.63 16.44 -7.14
N PRO A 322 -19.26 17.59 -7.44
CA PRO A 322 -19.20 18.74 -6.56
C PRO A 322 -19.80 18.38 -5.20
N LEU A 323 -19.02 18.59 -4.13
CA LEU A 323 -19.57 18.63 -2.78
C LEU A 323 -20.60 19.75 -2.74
N ARG A 324 -21.88 19.38 -2.74
CA ARG A 324 -22.97 20.33 -2.53
C ARG A 324 -22.80 20.89 -1.11
N PRO A 325 -22.65 22.21 -0.92
CA PRO A 325 -22.63 22.77 0.41
C PRO A 325 -24.02 22.52 1.03
N ALA A 326 -24.08 21.64 2.03
CA ALA A 326 -25.26 21.48 2.86
C ALA A 326 -25.37 22.70 3.77
N VAL A 327 -25.82 23.84 3.22
CA VAL A 327 -26.23 24.99 4.03
C VAL A 327 -27.58 24.66 4.65
N ARG A 328 -27.57 23.91 5.76
CA ARG A 328 -28.72 23.86 6.65
C ARG A 328 -28.68 25.13 7.51
N ARG A 329 -29.40 26.17 7.08
CA ARG A 329 -29.72 27.32 7.94
C ARG A 329 -30.44 26.79 9.17
N ARG A 330 -29.82 26.90 10.36
CA ARG A 330 -30.54 26.78 11.64
C ARG A 330 -31.62 27.87 11.67
N ARG A 331 -32.89 27.49 11.64
CA ARG A 331 -33.95 28.35 12.18
C ARG A 331 -33.72 28.44 13.68
N GLY A 332 -33.44 29.65 14.18
CA GLY A 332 -33.39 29.90 15.62
C GLY A 332 -34.77 29.67 16.26
N PRO A 333 -34.82 29.34 17.55
CA PRO A 333 -36.08 29.16 18.26
C PRO A 333 -36.85 30.49 18.30
N ALA A 334 -38.13 30.44 17.91
CA ALA A 334 -39.07 31.52 18.13
C ALA A 334 -39.20 31.76 19.65
N ARG A 335 -38.98 33.00 20.09
CA ARG A 335 -39.35 33.44 21.44
C ARG A 335 -40.86 33.30 21.61
N PRO A 336 -41.37 32.75 22.72
CA PRO A 336 -42.77 32.93 23.05
C PRO A 336 -43.00 34.38 23.48
N ALA A 337 -44.04 35.00 22.91
CA ALA A 337 -44.59 36.25 23.40
C ALA A 337 -45.16 36.01 24.80
N ALA A 338 -44.67 36.75 25.79
CA ALA A 338 -45.38 36.97 27.03
C ALA A 338 -46.13 38.29 26.88
N GLY A 339 -47.45 38.22 27.10
CA GLY A 339 -48.31 39.37 27.32
C GLY A 339 -48.22 39.90 28.75
#